data_AF-A0A4Y6L022-F1
#
_entry.id   AF-A0A4Y6L022-F1
#
_cell.length_a   1.000
_cell.length_b   1.000
_cell.length_c   1.000
_cell.angle_alpha   90.00
_cell.angle_beta   90.00
_cell.angle_gamma   90.00
#
_symmetry.space_group_name_H-M   'P 1'
#
loop_
_entity.id
_entity.type
_entity.pdbx_description
1 polymer ?
#
loop_
_entity_poly.entity_id
_entity_poly.type
_entity_poly.pdbx_seq_one_letter_code
_entity_poly.pdbx_strand_id
1 'polypeptide(L)'
;MQELATLTDKHGDPVSIGDEVRVLSVSLDGDMEDDEREMFEFMIGAICEIERIDSTGRAWVTMWWSCGDGNATTSVGLERHQMELVRR
;
A
#
# COMPACT_ATOMS: atom_id res chain seq x y z
N MET A 1 -27.33 -6.92 10.00
CA MET A 1 -26.67 -6.43 8.79
C MET A 1 -25.42 -5.71 9.26
N GLN A 2 -24.24 -6.27 9.00
CA GLN A 2 -22.98 -5.55 9.20
C GLN A 2 -22.87 -4.56 8.04
N GLU A 3 -22.78 -3.26 8.33
CA GLU A 3 -22.30 -2.29 7.35
C GLU A 3 -20.88 -2.71 6.96
N LEU A 4 -20.69 -3.16 5.72
CA LEU A 4 -19.37 -3.31 5.13
C LEU A 4 -18.79 -1.89 5.08
N ALA A 5 -17.90 -1.56 6.01
CA ALA A 5 -17.22 -0.27 6.01
C ALA A 5 -16.48 -0.13 4.68
N THR A 6 -16.93 0.78 3.83
CA THR A 6 -16.27 1.07 2.56
C THR A 6 -14.90 1.66 2.87
N LEU A 7 -13.84 1.00 2.40
CA LEU A 7 -12.48 1.53 2.52
C LEU A 7 -12.38 2.82 1.70
N THR A 8 -11.74 3.82 2.30
CA THR A 8 -11.54 5.14 1.68
C THR A 8 -10.08 5.53 1.78
N ASP A 9 -9.66 6.46 0.92
CA ASP A 9 -8.36 7.11 1.01
C ASP A 9 -8.32 8.20 2.12
N LYS A 10 -7.23 8.98 2.19
CA LYS A 10 -7.08 10.05 3.19
C LYS A 10 -8.14 11.15 3.07
N HIS A 11 -8.75 11.32 1.91
CA HIS A 11 -9.75 12.33 1.62
C HIS A 11 -11.19 11.84 1.80
N GLY A 12 -11.37 10.53 2.05
CA GLY A 12 -12.69 9.93 2.14
C GLY A 12 -13.24 9.46 0.79
N ASP A 13 -12.42 9.47 -0.26
CA ASP A 13 -12.80 8.91 -1.55
C ASP A 13 -12.79 7.37 -1.44
N PRO A 14 -13.84 6.68 -1.90
CA PRO A 14 -13.88 5.22 -1.85
C PRO A 14 -12.80 4.63 -2.76
N VAL A 15 -12.16 3.57 -2.28
CA VAL A 15 -11.15 2.82 -3.05
C VAL A 15 -11.58 1.36 -3.21
N SER A 16 -11.18 0.76 -4.32
CA SER A 16 -11.49 -0.62 -4.71
C SER A 16 -10.23 -1.33 -5.25
N ILE A 17 -10.30 -2.66 -5.34
CA ILE A 17 -9.28 -3.44 -6.04
C ILE A 17 -9.19 -2.97 -7.51
N GLY A 18 -7.98 -2.77 -8.01
CA GLY A 18 -7.70 -2.23 -9.34
C GLY A 18 -7.55 -0.70 -9.39
N ASP A 19 -7.87 0.03 -8.31
CA ASP A 19 -7.59 1.46 -8.25
C ASP A 19 -6.09 1.73 -8.03
N GLU A 20 -5.57 2.79 -8.64
CA GLU A 20 -4.22 3.29 -8.39
C GLU A 20 -4.22 4.27 -7.21
N VAL A 21 -3.34 4.03 -6.23
CA VAL A 21 -3.16 4.93 -5.10
C VAL A 21 -1.71 5.37 -4.98
N ARG A 22 -1.51 6.62 -4.57
CA ARG A 22 -0.21 7.11 -4.11
C ARG A 22 -0.01 6.69 -2.65
N VAL A 23 1.09 6.01 -2.37
CA VAL A 23 1.50 5.68 -1.00
C VAL A 23 2.03 6.95 -0.32
N LEU A 24 1.53 7.27 0.87
CA LEU A 24 1.88 8.47 1.62
C LEU A 24 2.78 8.17 2.82
N SER A 25 2.61 6.98 3.39
CA SER A 25 3.43 6.44 4.47
C SER A 25 3.24 4.93 4.53
N VAL A 26 4.13 4.25 5.24
CA VAL A 26 4.05 2.81 5.51
C VAL A 26 4.29 2.56 6.99
N SER A 27 3.67 1.52 7.54
CA SER A 27 3.91 1.09 8.92
C SER A 27 5.03 0.06 8.94
N LEU A 28 6.15 0.39 9.57
CA LEU A 28 7.33 -0.45 9.65
C LEU A 28 7.53 -0.98 11.07
N ASP A 29 8.05 -2.19 11.18
CA ASP A 29 8.52 -2.72 12.45
C ASP A 29 9.81 -1.99 12.88
N GLY A 30 9.99 -1.81 14.19
CA GLY A 30 11.21 -1.26 14.75
C GLY A 30 12.40 -2.20 14.59
N ASP A 31 12.16 -3.51 14.58
CA ASP A 31 13.19 -4.54 14.50
C ASP A 31 13.54 -4.96 13.05
N MET A 32 12.97 -4.29 12.05
CA MET A 32 13.24 -4.52 10.62
C MET A 32 14.68 -4.14 10.25
N GLU A 33 15.35 -4.96 9.44
CA GLU A 33 16.69 -4.70 8.92
C GLU A 33 16.71 -3.45 8.02
N ASP A 34 17.84 -2.74 7.99
CA ASP A 34 17.94 -1.42 7.35
C ASP A 34 17.70 -1.49 5.83
N ASP A 35 18.19 -2.54 5.16
CA ASP A 35 17.98 -2.76 3.73
C ASP A 35 16.52 -3.09 3.39
N GLU A 36 15.85 -3.90 4.21
CA GLU A 36 14.41 -4.15 4.09
C GLU A 36 13.61 -2.85 4.32
N ARG A 37 13.96 -2.09 5.35
CA ARG A 37 13.36 -0.79 5.66
C ARG A 37 13.47 0.17 4.48
N GLU A 38 14.65 0.28 3.87
CA GLU A 38 14.87 1.13 2.69
C GLU A 38 13.94 0.77 1.52
N MET A 39 13.68 -0.53 1.29
CA MET A 39 12.76 -0.98 0.25
C MET A 39 11.31 -0.52 0.52
N PHE A 40 10.83 -0.63 1.76
CA PHE A 40 9.50 -0.13 2.10
C PHE A 40 9.41 1.39 2.10
N GLU A 41 10.45 2.10 2.57
CA GLU A 41 10.49 3.56 2.56
C GLU A 41 10.47 4.11 1.14
N PHE A 42 11.11 3.43 0.18
CA PHE A 42 11.04 3.81 -1.23
C PHE A 42 9.62 3.72 -1.81
N MET A 43 8.74 2.86 -1.26
CA MET A 43 7.34 2.84 -1.69
C MET A 43 6.63 4.16 -1.40
N ILE A 44 7.09 4.98 -0.44
CA ILE A 44 6.48 6.27 -0.13
C ILE A 44 6.62 7.22 -1.32
N GLY A 45 5.48 7.70 -1.81
CA GLY A 45 5.35 8.54 -2.99
C GLY A 45 5.13 7.76 -4.29
N ALA A 46 5.34 6.44 -4.28
CA ALA A 46 5.05 5.59 -5.43
C ALA A 46 3.53 5.49 -5.67
N ILE A 47 3.17 5.26 -6.93
CA ILE A 47 1.80 4.95 -7.33
C ILE A 47 1.72 3.44 -7.57
N CYS A 48 0.81 2.78 -6.87
CA CYS A 48 0.62 1.33 -6.96
C CYS A 48 -0.86 0.99 -7.11
N GLU A 49 -1.13 -0.11 -7.81
CA GLU A 49 -2.48 -0.68 -7.92
C GLU A 49 -2.83 -1.45 -6.63
N ILE A 50 -4.07 -1.31 -6.16
CA ILE A 50 -4.61 -2.12 -5.07
C ILE A 50 -4.90 -3.53 -5.58
N GLU A 51 -4.16 -4.52 -5.08
CA GLU A 51 -4.31 -5.93 -5.47
C GLU A 51 -5.33 -6.67 -4.60
N ARG A 52 -5.47 -6.26 -3.32
CA ARG A 52 -6.39 -6.90 -2.37
C ARG A 52 -6.83 -5.93 -1.28
N ILE A 53 -8.02 -6.16 -0.74
CA ILE A 53 -8.47 -5.54 0.52
C ILE A 53 -8.67 -6.67 1.53
N ASP A 54 -8.03 -6.59 2.69
CA ASP A 54 -8.12 -7.63 3.71
C ASP A 54 -9.31 -7.43 4.67
N SER A 55 -9.55 -8.42 5.54
CA SER A 55 -10.64 -8.39 6.52
C SER A 55 -10.49 -7.31 7.60
N THR A 56 -9.31 -6.68 7.72
CA THR A 56 -9.05 -5.56 8.63
C THR A 56 -9.32 -4.20 7.98
N GLY A 57 -9.66 -4.18 6.68
CA GLY A 57 -9.91 -2.96 5.93
C GLY A 57 -8.63 -2.27 5.47
N ARG A 58 -7.54 -3.02 5.24
CA ARG A 58 -6.31 -2.47 4.63
C ARG A 58 -6.26 -2.78 3.14
N ALA A 59 -5.85 -1.79 2.34
CA ALA A 59 -5.60 -1.94 0.91
C ALA A 59 -4.16 -2.39 0.69
N TRP A 60 -3.96 -3.57 0.11
CA TRP A 60 -2.64 -4.11 -0.16
C TRP A 60 -2.17 -3.72 -1.55
N VAL A 61 -0.96 -3.19 -1.59
CA VAL A 61 -0.22 -2.85 -2.81
C VAL A 61 1.10 -3.61 -2.83
N THR A 62 1.58 -3.93 -4.03
CA THR A 62 2.84 -4.63 -4.23
C THR A 62 3.72 -3.86 -5.20
N MET A 63 5.00 -3.70 -4.86
CA MET A 63 6.04 -3.19 -5.75
C MET A 63 7.01 -4.31 -6.12
N TRP A 64 7.36 -4.38 -7.40
CA TRP A 64 8.29 -5.34 -7.96
C TRP A 64 9.64 -4.68 -8.21
N TRP A 65 10.69 -5.30 -7.71
CA TRP A 65 12.06 -4.80 -7.78
C TRP A 65 12.88 -5.69 -8.70
N SER A 66 13.65 -5.05 -9.58
CA SER A 66 14.69 -5.73 -10.34
C SER A 66 16.00 -5.64 -9.54
N CYS A 67 16.40 -6.75 -8.94
CA CYS A 67 17.64 -6.88 -8.17
C CYS A 67 18.72 -7.57 -9.05
N GLY A 68 19.99 -7.37 -8.71
CA GLY A 68 21.10 -7.94 -9.49
C GLY A 68 21.04 -9.46 -9.66
N ASP A 69 20.54 -10.17 -8.64
CA ASP A 69 20.43 -11.64 -8.61
C ASP A 69 18.99 -12.17 -8.82
N GLY A 70 18.03 -11.32 -9.19
CA GLY A 70 16.65 -11.75 -9.44
C GLY A 70 15.60 -10.68 -9.19
N ASN A 71 14.36 -11.09 -8.96
CA ASN A 71 13.27 -10.17 -8.62
C ASN A 71 12.96 -10.28 -7.13
N ALA A 72 12.76 -9.14 -6.48
CA ALA A 72 12.19 -9.05 -5.16
C ALA A 72 10.81 -8.39 -5.22
N THR A 73 10.00 -8.59 -4.20
CA THR A 73 8.69 -7.95 -4.07
C THR A 73 8.49 -7.44 -2.67
N THR A 74 7.96 -6.23 -2.55
CA THR A 74 7.53 -5.65 -1.28
C THR A 74 6.03 -5.43 -1.33
N SER A 75 5.30 -6.00 -0.37
CA SER A 75 3.86 -5.86 -0.25
C SER A 75 3.50 -5.23 1.08
N VAL A 76 2.67 -4.18 1.06
CA VAL A 76 2.26 -3.44 2.26
C VAL A 76 0.76 -3.23 2.28
N GLY A 77 0.14 -3.45 3.43
CA GLY A 77 -1.27 -3.12 3.67
C GLY A 77 -1.39 -1.69 4.17
N LEU A 78 -2.02 -0.83 3.37
CA LEU A 78 -2.22 0.59 3.65
C LEU A 78 -3.53 0.84 4.37
N GLU A 79 -3.46 1.64 5.42
CA GLU A 79 -4.62 2.25 6.06
C GLU A 79 -5.09 3.49 5.27
N ARG A 80 -6.33 3.92 5.52
CA ARG A 80 -6.93 5.09 4.85
C ARG A 80 -6.02 6.33 4.81
N HIS A 81 -5.30 6.61 5.89
CA HIS A 81 -4.45 7.80 6.01
C HIS A 81 -3.10 7.66 5.30
N GLN A 82 -2.76 6.45 4.86
CA GLN A 82 -1.48 6.09 4.23
C GLN A 82 -1.57 6.10 2.70
N MET A 83 -2.74 6.39 2.13
CA MET A 83 -2.95 6.38 0.68
C MET A 83 -3.81 7.54 0.20
N GLU A 84 -3.59 7.93 -1.05
CA GLU A 84 -4.38 8.92 -1.78
C GLU A 84 -4.77 8.33 -3.13
N LEU A 85 -6.06 8.35 -3.46
CA LEU A 85 -6.56 7.84 -4.74
C LEU A 85 -6.04 8.70 -5.90
N VAL A 86 -5.46 8.06 -6.92
CA VAL A 86 -5.00 8.72 -8.13
C VAL A 86 -6.14 8.73 -9.15
N ARG A 87 -6.73 9.90 -9.37
CA ARG A 87 -7.74 10.09 -10.41
C ARG A 87 -7.04 10.30 -11.76
N ARG A 88 -7.35 9.44 -12.74
CA ARG A 88 -6.94 9.61 -14.14
C ARG A 88 -7.78 10.65 -14.87
#